data_AF-A0A8A6MUS3-F1
#
_entry.id   AF-A0A8A6MUS3-F1
#
_cell.length_a   1.000
_cell.length_b   1.000
_cell.length_c   1.000
_cell.angle_alpha   90.00
_cell.angle_beta   90.00
_cell.angle_gamma   90.00
#
_symmetry.space_group_name_H-M   'P 1'
#
loop_
_entity.id
_entity.type
_entity.pdbx_description
1 polymer ?
#
loop_
_entity_poly.entity_id
_entity_poly.type
_entity_poly.pdbx_seq_one_letter_code
_entity_poly.pdbx_strand_id
1 'polypeptide(L)' 'TTLPMGGGKGGSDFDPKGKSDNEVMRFCQSFMTELQRHVGADTDVPAGDIGVGA' A
#
# COMPACT_ATOMS: atom_id res chain seq x y z
N THR A 1 5.99 19.45 8.60
CA THR A 1 6.11 18.31 9.53
C THR A 1 7.33 18.39 10.44
N THR A 2 8.37 19.19 10.13
CA THR A 2 9.62 19.31 10.94
C THR A 2 10.36 18.00 11.21
N LEU A 3 9.96 16.92 10.53
CA LEU A 3 10.57 15.60 10.57
C LEU A 3 11.30 15.36 9.25
N PRO A 4 12.39 14.56 9.25
CA PRO A 4 13.09 14.18 8.02
C PRO A 4 12.27 13.12 7.26
N MET A 5 11.18 13.54 6.62
CA MET A 5 10.32 12.66 5.81
C MET A 5 10.39 13.07 4.34
N GLY A 6 10.73 12.10 3.47
CA GLY A 6 10.61 12.24 2.03
C GLY A 6 9.14 12.28 1.56
N GLY A 7 8.94 12.30 0.24
CA GLY A 7 7.61 12.29 -0.36
C GLY A 7 7.50 11.28 -1.49
N GLY A 8 6.49 10.42 -1.41
CA GLY A 8 6.18 9.41 -2.42
C GLY A 8 4.67 9.13 -2.45
N LYS A 9 4.18 8.58 -3.56
CA LYS A 9 2.79 8.15 -3.69
C LYS A 9 2.72 6.86 -4.50
N GLY A 10 1.93 5.91 -4.01
CA GLY A 10 1.61 4.68 -4.69
C GLY A 10 0.10 4.43 -4.72
N GLY A 11 -0.30 3.38 -5.41
CA GLY A 11 -1.69 2.95 -5.54
C GLY A 11 -1.85 1.88 -6.61
N SER A 12 -3.09 1.48 -6.83
CA SER A 12 -3.50 0.55 -7.87
C SER A 12 -4.85 1.00 -8.43
N ASP A 13 -5.18 0.60 -9.65
CA ASP A 13 -6.52 0.76 -10.24
C ASP A 13 -7.54 -0.27 -9.70
N PHE A 14 -7.12 -1.12 -8.77
CA PHE A 14 -7.97 -2.06 -8.04
C PHE A 14 -9.07 -1.34 -7.24
N ASP A 15 -10.34 -1.64 -7.56
CA ASP A 15 -11.50 -1.20 -6.78
C ASP A 15 -11.87 -2.23 -5.70
N PRO A 16 -11.72 -1.90 -4.40
CA PRO A 16 -12.10 -2.79 -3.31
C PRO A 16 -13.63 -2.86 -3.10
N LYS A 17 -14.41 -1.97 -3.71
CA LYS A 17 -15.88 -1.96 -3.51
C LYS A 17 -16.50 -3.23 -4.09
N GLY A 18 -17.37 -3.86 -3.31
CA GLY A 18 -18.04 -5.10 -3.70
C GLY A 18 -17.15 -6.33 -3.74
N LYS A 19 -15.90 -6.23 -3.25
CA LYS A 19 -15.02 -7.38 -3.04
C LYS A 19 -15.22 -7.97 -1.64
N SER A 20 -15.08 -9.27 -1.55
CA SER A 20 -14.98 -9.95 -0.26
C SER A 20 -13.63 -9.69 0.39
N ASP A 21 -13.56 -9.80 1.72
CA ASP A 21 -12.33 -9.62 2.49
C ASP A 21 -11.20 -10.55 1.99
N ASN A 22 -11.55 -11.76 1.54
CA ASN A 22 -10.59 -12.71 0.98
C ASN A 22 -10.02 -12.26 -0.37
N GLU A 23 -10.82 -11.62 -1.24
CA GLU A 23 -10.33 -11.06 -2.50
C GLU A 23 -9.40 -9.87 -2.25
N VAL A 24 -9.78 -9.00 -1.30
CA VAL A 24 -8.93 -7.87 -0.88
C VAL A 24 -7.61 -8.39 -0.29
N MET A 25 -7.65 -9.39 0.58
CA MET A 25 -6.44 -9.99 1.17
C MET A 25 -5.52 -10.58 0.10
N ARG A 26 -6.07 -11.34 -0.87
CA ARG A 26 -5.29 -11.90 -1.98
C ARG A 26 -4.67 -10.81 -2.85
N PHE A 27 -5.39 -9.72 -3.10
CA PHE A 27 -4.85 -8.57 -3.82
C PHE A 27 -3.69 -7.93 -3.03
N CYS A 28 -3.87 -7.65 -1.73
CA CYS A 28 -2.82 -7.08 -0.89
C CYS A 28 -1.54 -7.94 -0.87
N GLN A 29 -1.70 -9.27 -0.74
CA GLN A 29 -0.57 -10.21 -0.79
C GLN A 29 0.12 -10.19 -2.15
N SER A 30 -0.64 -10.17 -3.26
CA SER A 30 -0.10 -10.08 -4.62
C SER A 30 0.67 -8.77 -4.84
N PHE A 31 0.08 -7.64 -4.45
CA PHE A 31 0.69 -6.32 -4.58
C PHE A 31 1.99 -6.22 -3.76
N MET A 32 1.98 -6.71 -2.52
CA MET A 32 3.16 -6.71 -1.66
C MET A 32 4.26 -7.66 -2.12
N THR A 33 3.94 -8.70 -2.91
CA THR A 33 4.95 -9.64 -3.44
C THR A 33 6.02 -8.92 -4.25
N GLU A 34 5.64 -7.88 -5.00
CA GLU A 34 6.60 -7.03 -5.73
C GLU A 34 7.00 -5.79 -4.93
N LEU A 35 6.04 -5.09 -4.27
CA LEU A 35 6.35 -3.84 -3.58
C LEU A 35 7.44 -3.99 -2.51
N GLN A 36 7.50 -5.13 -1.82
CA GLN A 36 8.47 -5.37 -0.74
C GLN A 36 9.94 -5.17 -1.15
N ARG A 37 10.27 -5.26 -2.45
CA ARG A 37 11.64 -5.07 -2.95
C ARG A 37 12.06 -3.59 -2.98
N HIS A 38 11.10 -2.69 -2.82
CA HIS A 38 11.27 -1.24 -3.00
C HIS A 38 10.96 -0.44 -1.74
N VAL A 39 10.40 -1.07 -0.72
CA VAL A 39 10.01 -0.42 0.54
C VAL A 39 10.84 -0.96 1.70
N GLY A 40 10.97 -0.14 2.74
CA GLY A 40 11.79 -0.47 3.90
C GLY A 40 11.87 0.73 4.84
N ALA A 41 12.20 0.48 6.10
CA ALA A 41 12.16 1.49 7.16
C ALA A 41 12.95 2.76 6.83
N ASP A 42 14.06 2.63 6.10
CA ASP A 42 14.94 3.74 5.72
C ASP A 42 14.89 4.08 4.22
N THR A 43 13.92 3.53 3.48
CA THR A 43 13.81 3.71 2.00
C THR A 43 12.49 4.36 1.62
N ASP A 44 11.38 3.66 1.85
CA ASP A 44 10.04 4.14 1.57
C ASP A 44 9.07 3.45 2.52
N VAL A 45 8.21 4.23 3.17
CA VAL A 45 7.28 3.79 4.22
C VAL A 45 5.85 4.07 3.75
N PRO A 46 5.18 3.08 3.14
CA PRO A 46 3.80 3.24 2.68
C PRO A 46 2.83 3.50 3.84
N ALA A 47 1.71 4.16 3.52
CA ALA A 47 0.63 4.44 4.46
C ALA A 47 -0.74 4.25 3.77
N GLY A 48 -1.81 4.26 4.57
CA GLY A 48 -3.18 4.20 4.05
C GLY A 48 -3.59 5.46 3.28
N ASP A 49 -4.58 5.30 2.41
CA ASP A 49 -5.27 6.36 1.65
C ASP A 49 -6.66 5.85 1.24
N ILE A 50 -7.35 6.53 0.31
CA ILE A 50 -8.63 6.09 -0.24
C ILE A 50 -8.51 4.67 -0.79
N GLY A 51 -9.28 3.74 -0.22
CA GLY A 51 -9.28 2.33 -0.61
C GLY A 51 -8.25 1.46 0.12
N VAL A 52 -7.41 2.02 0.99
CA VAL A 52 -6.40 1.29 1.79
C VAL A 52 -6.55 1.63 3.28
N GLY A 53 -7.10 0.68 4.05
CA GLY A 53 -7.42 0.82 5.48
C GLY A 53 -6.61 -0.08 6.42
N ALA A 54 -7.07 -0.22 7.67
CA ALA A 54 -6.48 -1.07 8.73
C ALA A 54 -7.08 -2.48 8.77
#